data_AF-A0A2M9C3J1-F1
#
_entry.id   AF-A0A2M9C3J1-F1
#
_cell.length_a   1.000
_cell.length_b   1.000
_cell.length_c   1.000
_cell.angle_alpha   90.00
_cell.angle_beta   90.00
_cell.angle_gamma   90.00
#
_symmetry.space_group_name_H-M   'P 1'
#
loop_
_entity.id
_entity.type
_entity.pdbx_description
1 polymer ?
#
loop_
_entity_poly.entity_id
_entity_poly.type
_entity_poly.pdbx_seq_one_letter_code
_entity_poly.pdbx_strand_id
1 'polypeptide(L)'
;MKNRTLTLFGLAVGALIVTQISLPAHAQTDGRADGGPVTIGQTATKVFTFTGAPETWVVPAGISTVTVSALGAGGGSNGDGSTAGSYGAQLTGVLNVTPGQNLIISVGGVGGTAPENRLGGWGGMGAGGGDTPDNHQGVQGGGGGGASTIETSLGTAAFVAGGGGGDGGYGANEGGAGGAAGTGVGVTEQGMTAVGSRGGNGAGPGSGGGGEASTAPTSAGANGSHESWGGGDGGGGGGGVRGGSGGAAGGFGSGGGGGGGAGGSFIAPGVQSPSIAVGSNLAQNGSITLSWVTYLNCTANTMQADIIEDQTSTVQLPCSSSFPLTAITVLTAPVHASIFNVDLSTGSVDVAPVYGYTGPDSFTIEIQDASGGAEHVTVTLNVTEQTTSESPQVGGDRLGEASAGADRASSTPVGTQSRMLAATGSSSSPAWVLIAALCLGVGSLMIAACNRSRSRRP
;
A
#
# COMPACT_ATOMS: atom_id res chain seq x y z
N MET A 1 61.89 -26.79 -17.87
CA MET A 1 61.45 -25.72 -18.80
C MET A 1 60.25 -26.19 -19.61
N LYS A 2 59.04 -25.82 -19.18
CA LYS A 2 57.89 -25.43 -20.02
C LYS A 2 56.70 -25.21 -19.09
N ASN A 3 56.39 -23.93 -18.93
CA ASN A 3 55.35 -23.38 -18.07
C ASN A 3 53.97 -23.89 -18.48
N ARG A 4 53.21 -24.41 -17.53
CA ARG A 4 51.75 -24.51 -17.61
C ARG A 4 51.19 -23.54 -16.58
N THR A 5 50.97 -22.31 -17.02
CA THR A 5 50.22 -21.31 -16.27
C THR A 5 48.74 -21.65 -16.41
N LEU A 6 48.15 -22.09 -15.30
CA LEU A 6 46.74 -22.37 -15.15
C LEU A 6 46.03 -21.02 -14.94
N THR A 7 45.47 -20.43 -15.98
CA THR A 7 44.66 -19.22 -15.86
C THR A 7 43.25 -19.62 -15.42
N LEU A 8 42.96 -19.43 -14.14
CA LEU A 8 41.63 -19.54 -13.55
C LEU A 8 40.72 -18.48 -14.21
N PHE A 9 39.71 -18.90 -14.99
CA PHE A 9 38.59 -18.03 -15.31
C PHE A 9 37.72 -17.92 -14.06
N GLY A 10 37.88 -16.80 -13.35
CA GLY A 10 37.04 -16.44 -12.22
C GLY A 10 35.59 -16.30 -12.67
N LEU A 11 34.73 -17.13 -12.08
CA LEU A 11 33.28 -17.01 -12.13
C LEU A 11 32.90 -15.69 -11.44
N ALA A 12 32.73 -14.62 -12.21
CA ALA A 12 32.18 -13.38 -11.69
C ALA A 12 30.67 -13.57 -11.48
N VAL A 13 30.31 -14.15 -10.33
CA VAL A 13 28.96 -14.00 -9.78
C VAL A 13 28.82 -12.52 -9.48
N GLY A 14 28.14 -11.80 -10.37
CA GLY A 14 27.73 -10.42 -10.16
C GLY A 14 26.78 -10.37 -8.99
N ALA A 15 27.33 -10.28 -7.78
CA ALA A 15 26.58 -9.88 -6.61
C ALA A 15 25.99 -8.50 -6.93
N LEU A 16 24.67 -8.46 -7.09
CA LEU A 16 23.90 -7.23 -7.03
C LEU A 16 24.17 -6.65 -5.65
N ILE A 17 25.16 -5.76 -5.56
CA ILE A 17 25.35 -4.92 -4.40
C ILE A 17 24.13 -3.99 -4.40
N VAL A 18 23.08 -4.43 -3.72
CA VAL A 18 22.12 -3.49 -3.13
C VAL A 18 22.95 -2.74 -2.11
N THR A 19 23.59 -1.64 -2.54
CA THR A 19 23.96 -0.59 -1.61
C THR A 19 22.64 -0.12 -1.05
N GLN A 20 22.26 -0.70 0.10
CA GLN A 20 21.45 0.00 1.06
C GLN A 20 22.16 1.34 1.23
N ILE A 21 21.64 2.37 0.57
CA ILE A 21 21.77 3.70 1.12
C ILE A 21 20.97 3.57 2.41
N SER A 22 21.64 3.09 3.47
CA SER A 22 21.28 3.48 4.81
C SER A 22 21.43 4.98 4.76
N LEU A 23 20.32 5.65 4.45
CA LEU A 23 20.09 6.98 4.95
C LEU A 23 20.48 6.87 6.43
N PRO A 24 21.32 7.78 6.95
CA PRO A 24 21.52 7.79 8.38
C PRO A 24 20.12 7.79 8.97
N ALA A 25 19.85 6.85 9.88
CA ALA A 25 18.78 7.06 10.83
C ALA A 25 18.99 8.51 11.28
N HIS A 26 18.03 9.38 10.98
CA HIS A 26 18.04 10.70 11.57
C HIS A 26 17.84 10.42 13.05
N ALA A 27 18.95 10.16 13.75
CA ALA A 27 19.07 10.46 15.15
C ALA A 27 18.89 11.97 15.19
N GLN A 28 17.62 12.39 15.26
CA GLN A 28 17.31 13.72 15.71
C GLN A 28 17.86 13.76 17.12
N THR A 29 19.03 14.39 17.26
CA THR A 29 19.48 14.90 18.54
C THR A 29 18.42 15.89 18.96
N ASP A 30 17.54 15.45 19.86
CA ASP A 30 16.53 16.28 20.49
C ASP A 30 17.24 17.39 21.25
N GLY A 31 17.23 18.56 20.63
CA GLY A 31 17.65 19.82 21.21
C GLY A 31 16.65 20.90 20.80
N ARG A 32 15.33 20.59 20.85
CA ARG A 32 14.30 21.53 20.40
C ARG A 32 13.44 22.00 21.56
N ALA A 33 13.80 23.17 22.10
CA ALA A 33 13.12 23.82 23.22
C ALA A 33 11.84 24.60 22.84
N ASP A 34 11.39 24.54 21.58
CA ASP A 34 10.26 25.35 21.13
C ASP A 34 8.97 24.53 21.11
N GLY A 35 8.02 24.93 21.94
CA GLY A 35 6.66 24.39 22.13
C GLY A 35 5.73 24.41 20.91
N GLY A 36 6.28 24.50 19.69
CA GLY A 36 5.53 24.75 18.46
C GLY A 36 4.97 23.49 17.79
N PRO A 37 4.09 23.66 16.79
CA PRO A 37 3.56 22.56 16.01
C PRO A 37 4.67 21.84 15.24
N VAL A 38 4.60 20.51 15.26
CA VAL A 38 5.51 19.61 14.56
C VAL A 38 4.70 18.78 13.56
N THR A 39 5.09 18.87 12.30
CA THR A 39 4.57 18.02 11.21
C THR A 39 5.71 17.16 10.70
N ILE A 40 5.62 15.85 10.91
CA ILE A 40 6.57 14.89 10.37
C ILE A 40 5.99 14.32 9.09
N GLY A 41 6.58 14.70 7.95
CA GLY A 41 6.24 14.17 6.64
C GLY A 41 7.16 13.03 6.23
N GLN A 42 6.66 11.80 6.22
CA GLN A 42 7.44 10.62 5.82
C GLN A 42 7.00 10.12 4.44
N THR A 43 7.95 9.75 3.59
CA THR A 43 7.64 9.09 2.32
C THR A 43 7.45 7.60 2.55
N ALA A 44 6.21 7.14 2.39
CA ALA A 44 5.89 5.71 2.38
C ALA A 44 5.88 5.19 0.94
N THR A 45 6.22 3.91 0.77
CA THR A 45 6.26 3.26 -0.55
C THR A 45 5.64 1.88 -0.52
N LYS A 46 5.01 1.47 -1.62
CA LYS A 46 4.53 0.11 -1.88
C LYS A 46 5.01 -0.31 -3.25
N VAL A 47 5.68 -1.46 -3.30
CA VAL A 47 6.18 -2.08 -4.53
C VAL A 47 5.31 -3.29 -4.86
N PHE A 48 4.88 -3.36 -6.12
CA PHE A 48 4.18 -4.48 -6.72
C PHE A 48 5.11 -5.15 -7.72
N THR A 49 5.24 -6.47 -7.58
CA THR A 49 6.03 -7.33 -8.46
C THR A 49 5.11 -8.27 -9.22
N PHE A 50 5.65 -8.95 -10.23
CA PHE A 50 4.87 -9.86 -11.07
C PHE A 50 4.32 -11.06 -10.28
N THR A 51 3.00 -11.26 -10.35
CA THR A 51 2.27 -12.39 -9.75
C THR A 51 1.46 -13.20 -10.77
N GLY A 52 1.30 -12.69 -12.00
CA GLY A 52 0.44 -13.27 -13.03
C GLY A 52 -1.07 -13.04 -12.81
N ALA A 53 -1.45 -12.21 -11.84
CA ALA A 53 -2.84 -11.85 -11.58
C ALA A 53 -2.97 -10.40 -11.08
N PRO A 54 -4.13 -9.74 -11.25
CA PRO A 54 -4.36 -8.40 -10.70
C PRO A 54 -4.41 -8.42 -9.16
N GLU A 55 -3.78 -7.42 -8.53
CA GLU A 55 -3.86 -7.14 -7.09
C GLU A 55 -4.71 -5.88 -6.87
N THR A 56 -5.55 -5.86 -5.83
CA THR A 56 -6.29 -4.65 -5.45
C THR A 56 -5.57 -3.95 -4.29
N TRP A 57 -5.24 -2.67 -4.49
CA TRP A 57 -4.70 -1.81 -3.44
C TRP A 57 -5.71 -0.73 -3.05
N VAL A 58 -5.94 -0.59 -1.75
CA VAL A 58 -6.80 0.45 -1.20
C VAL A 58 -5.94 1.65 -0.84
N VAL A 59 -6.27 2.81 -1.39
CA VAL A 59 -5.61 4.08 -1.06
C VAL A 59 -5.79 4.34 0.44
N PRO A 60 -4.69 4.52 1.21
CA PRO A 60 -4.77 4.77 2.63
C PRO A 60 -5.59 6.02 2.97
N ALA A 61 -6.10 6.06 4.21
CA ALA A 61 -6.80 7.24 4.70
C ALA A 61 -5.91 8.49 4.61
N GLY A 62 -6.52 9.65 4.37
CA GLY A 62 -5.79 10.93 4.29
C GLY A 62 -4.89 11.11 3.05
N ILE A 63 -4.77 10.13 2.16
CA ILE A 63 -3.95 10.23 0.95
C ILE A 63 -4.81 10.65 -0.25
N SER A 64 -4.47 11.80 -0.83
CA SER A 64 -5.14 12.34 -2.03
C SER A 64 -4.26 12.34 -3.28
N THR A 65 -2.96 12.08 -3.13
CA THR A 65 -2.00 12.01 -4.25
C THR A 65 -1.03 10.86 -4.05
N VAL A 66 -0.69 10.18 -5.15
CA VAL A 66 0.30 9.10 -5.17
C VAL A 66 1.23 9.31 -6.35
N THR A 67 2.53 9.30 -6.09
CA THR A 67 3.55 9.25 -7.14
C THR A 67 3.67 7.83 -7.66
N VAL A 68 3.55 7.67 -8.97
CA VAL A 68 3.61 6.40 -9.68
C VAL A 68 4.93 6.29 -10.43
N SER A 69 5.56 5.13 -10.34
CA SER A 69 6.59 4.65 -11.26
C SER A 69 6.20 3.26 -11.73
N ALA A 70 5.83 3.12 -13.01
CA ALA A 70 5.40 1.87 -13.60
C ALA A 70 6.34 1.45 -14.73
N LEU A 71 6.80 0.20 -14.69
CA LEU A 71 7.59 -0.45 -15.73
C LEU A 71 6.76 -1.56 -16.38
N GLY A 72 6.55 -1.48 -17.70
CA GLY A 72 6.02 -2.58 -18.51
C GLY A 72 7.08 -3.64 -18.73
N ALA A 73 6.73 -4.90 -19.01
CA ALA A 73 7.71 -5.97 -19.09
C ALA A 73 8.53 -5.97 -20.39
N GLY A 74 9.76 -6.50 -20.34
CA GLY A 74 10.59 -6.71 -21.51
C GLY A 74 10.13 -7.89 -22.36
N GLY A 75 10.46 -7.86 -23.66
CA GLY A 75 10.32 -9.02 -24.54
C GLY A 75 11.41 -10.06 -24.28
N GLY A 76 11.10 -11.32 -24.61
CA GLY A 76 12.01 -12.44 -24.48
C GLY A 76 13.06 -12.50 -25.58
N SER A 77 14.20 -13.11 -25.25
CA SER A 77 15.29 -13.40 -26.18
C SER A 77 15.04 -14.62 -27.05
N ASN A 78 15.78 -14.69 -28.15
CA ASN A 78 15.87 -15.86 -29.01
C ASN A 78 16.67 -17.00 -28.36
N GLY A 79 16.55 -18.21 -28.94
CA GLY A 79 17.08 -19.45 -28.35
C GLY A 79 18.60 -19.58 -28.26
N ASP A 80 19.35 -18.70 -28.90
CA ASP A 80 20.82 -18.67 -28.87
C ASP A 80 21.39 -17.54 -27.99
N GLY A 81 20.54 -16.64 -27.47
CA GLY A 81 20.92 -15.49 -26.65
C GLY A 81 21.77 -14.45 -27.40
N SER A 82 21.78 -14.47 -28.74
CA SER A 82 22.54 -13.53 -29.58
C SER A 82 21.99 -12.11 -29.51
N THR A 83 20.71 -11.97 -29.19
CA THR A 83 20.05 -10.68 -28.94
C THR A 83 19.51 -10.62 -27.52
N ALA A 84 19.69 -9.46 -26.88
CA ALA A 84 19.37 -9.28 -25.48
C ALA A 84 17.93 -8.81 -25.26
N GLY A 85 16.90 -9.41 -25.89
CA GLY A 85 15.51 -9.04 -25.67
C GLY A 85 15.21 -7.56 -25.89
N SER A 86 14.08 -7.09 -25.37
CA SER A 86 13.69 -5.67 -25.46
C SER A 86 13.25 -5.09 -24.12
N TYR A 87 13.14 -3.76 -24.08
CA TYR A 87 12.65 -3.01 -22.93
C TYR A 87 11.16 -2.76 -23.01
N GLY A 88 10.46 -2.87 -21.88
CA GLY A 88 9.13 -2.27 -21.72
C GLY A 88 9.21 -0.75 -21.52
N ALA A 89 8.07 -0.09 -21.35
CA ALA A 89 8.02 1.34 -21.11
C ALA A 89 8.16 1.68 -19.63
N GLN A 90 8.80 2.82 -19.33
CA GLN A 90 8.79 3.44 -18.01
C GLN A 90 7.86 4.64 -18.00
N LEU A 91 6.87 4.60 -17.11
CA LEU A 91 5.90 5.67 -16.92
C LEU A 91 6.09 6.25 -15.52
N THR A 92 6.11 7.58 -15.42
CA THR A 92 6.06 8.28 -14.13
C THR A 92 5.00 9.36 -14.14
N GLY A 93 4.51 9.72 -12.95
CA GLY A 93 3.56 10.82 -12.78
C GLY A 93 2.93 10.83 -11.40
N VAL A 94 2.24 11.91 -11.05
CA VAL A 94 1.48 12.03 -9.80
C VAL A 94 -0.01 11.85 -10.10
N LEU A 95 -0.58 10.77 -9.57
CA LEU A 95 -1.98 10.41 -9.70
C LEU A 95 -2.77 11.02 -8.54
N ASN A 96 -3.83 11.75 -8.87
CA ASN A 96 -4.83 12.17 -7.89
C ASN A 96 -5.71 10.97 -7.55
N VAL A 97 -5.88 10.71 -6.26
CA VAL A 97 -6.65 9.59 -5.72
C VAL A 97 -7.59 10.08 -4.62
N THR A 98 -8.58 9.26 -4.28
CA THR A 98 -9.45 9.51 -3.12
C THR A 98 -9.08 8.55 -1.99
N PRO A 99 -9.03 9.00 -0.72
CA PRO A 99 -8.85 8.10 0.41
C PRO A 99 -9.88 6.95 0.39
N GLY A 100 -9.42 5.71 0.58
CA GLY A 100 -10.26 4.51 0.51
C GLY A 100 -10.62 4.04 -0.91
N GLN A 101 -10.13 4.71 -1.97
CA GLN A 101 -10.35 4.27 -3.35
C GLN A 101 -9.59 2.97 -3.64
N ASN A 102 -10.21 2.05 -4.37
CA ASN A 102 -9.54 0.86 -4.87
C ASN A 102 -8.85 1.15 -6.21
N LEU A 103 -7.57 0.80 -6.28
CA LEU A 103 -6.80 0.72 -7.51
C LEU A 103 -6.51 -0.75 -7.82
N ILE A 104 -6.73 -1.17 -9.06
CA ILE A 104 -6.38 -2.51 -9.53
C ILE A 104 -5.01 -2.40 -10.20
N ILE A 105 -4.05 -3.12 -9.65
CA ILE A 105 -2.64 -3.10 -10.04
C ILE A 105 -2.33 -4.43 -10.73
N SER A 106 -1.89 -4.36 -11.99
CA SER A 106 -1.45 -5.52 -12.75
C SER A 106 -0.02 -5.29 -13.20
N VAL A 107 0.88 -6.20 -12.85
CA VAL A 107 2.28 -6.11 -13.27
C VAL A 107 2.51 -7.03 -14.47
N GLY A 108 3.09 -6.50 -15.55
CA GLY A 108 3.40 -7.28 -16.74
C GLY A 108 4.46 -8.35 -16.50
N GLY A 109 4.28 -9.52 -17.09
CA GLY A 109 5.26 -10.61 -17.13
C GLY A 109 6.18 -10.48 -18.34
N VAL A 110 7.42 -10.92 -18.19
CA VAL A 110 8.40 -11.00 -19.27
C VAL A 110 7.93 -11.97 -20.37
N GLY A 111 8.26 -11.65 -21.61
CA GLY A 111 8.12 -12.60 -22.71
C GLY A 111 9.02 -13.81 -22.54
N GLY A 112 8.53 -14.99 -22.91
CA GLY A 112 9.29 -16.23 -22.84
C GLY A 112 10.57 -16.17 -23.66
N THR A 113 11.66 -16.65 -23.08
CA THR A 113 12.92 -16.88 -23.78
C THR A 113 12.91 -18.26 -24.44
N ALA A 114 13.12 -18.28 -25.75
CA ALA A 114 13.35 -19.54 -26.45
C ALA A 114 14.63 -20.24 -25.94
N PRO A 115 14.78 -21.57 -26.12
CA PRO A 115 13.77 -22.48 -26.66
C PRO A 115 12.74 -22.97 -25.61
N GLU A 116 12.97 -22.65 -24.34
CA GLU A 116 12.31 -23.26 -23.17
C GLU A 116 10.91 -22.69 -22.91
N ASN A 117 10.69 -21.42 -23.21
CA ASN A 117 9.40 -20.76 -23.03
C ASN A 117 9.15 -19.79 -24.19
N ARG A 118 8.09 -20.04 -24.96
CA ARG A 118 7.75 -19.26 -26.17
C ARG A 118 6.49 -18.42 -25.99
N LEU A 119 5.97 -18.38 -24.78
CA LEU A 119 4.74 -17.70 -24.48
C LEU A 119 4.98 -16.19 -24.36
N GLY A 120 4.00 -15.42 -24.79
CA GLY A 120 3.90 -14.01 -24.47
C GLY A 120 3.79 -13.81 -22.96
N GLY A 121 4.40 -12.75 -22.48
CA GLY A 121 4.30 -12.33 -21.10
C GLY A 121 2.89 -11.91 -20.75
N TRP A 122 2.42 -12.27 -19.55
CA TRP A 122 1.10 -11.87 -19.07
C TRP A 122 1.00 -10.35 -18.94
N GLY A 123 -0.16 -9.75 -19.22
CA GLY A 123 -0.38 -8.33 -19.00
C GLY A 123 -1.79 -8.02 -18.49
N GLY A 124 -1.90 -6.92 -17.73
CA GLY A 124 -3.17 -6.42 -17.24
C GLY A 124 -4.14 -6.07 -18.37
N MET A 125 -5.45 -6.15 -18.12
CA MET A 125 -6.49 -5.90 -19.14
C MET A 125 -6.34 -6.72 -20.44
N GLY A 126 -5.73 -7.92 -20.36
CA GLY A 126 -5.47 -8.77 -21.53
C GLY A 126 -4.36 -8.25 -22.44
N ALA A 127 -3.59 -7.25 -21.99
CA ALA A 127 -2.45 -6.69 -22.71
C ALA A 127 -1.21 -7.59 -22.59
N GLY A 128 -1.35 -8.88 -22.88
CA GLY A 128 -0.25 -9.83 -22.92
C GLY A 128 0.61 -9.66 -24.17
N GLY A 129 1.83 -10.18 -24.13
CA GLY A 129 2.66 -10.32 -25.32
C GLY A 129 2.15 -11.41 -26.27
N GLY A 130 2.64 -11.40 -27.51
CA GLY A 130 2.42 -12.47 -28.46
C GLY A 130 3.37 -13.65 -28.23
N ASP A 131 2.89 -14.84 -28.52
CA ASP A 131 3.67 -16.07 -28.51
C ASP A 131 4.58 -16.17 -29.76
N THR A 132 5.56 -17.07 -29.72
CA THR A 132 6.23 -17.56 -30.93
C THR A 132 5.82 -19.00 -31.26
N PRO A 133 5.69 -19.35 -32.55
CA PRO A 133 5.20 -20.67 -32.95
C PRO A 133 6.09 -21.83 -32.48
N ASP A 134 5.50 -23.04 -32.37
CA ASP A 134 6.28 -24.25 -32.10
C ASP A 134 6.93 -24.81 -33.38
N ASN A 135 8.26 -24.97 -33.38
CA ASN A 135 9.05 -25.43 -34.53
C ASN A 135 10.15 -26.43 -34.10
N HIS A 136 10.20 -27.60 -34.74
CA HIS A 136 11.21 -28.67 -34.55
C HIS A 136 12.41 -28.62 -35.53
N GLN A 137 12.53 -27.60 -36.38
CA GLN A 137 13.45 -27.53 -37.53
C GLN A 137 14.19 -26.16 -37.69
N GLY A 138 13.83 -25.10 -36.96
CA GLY A 138 14.51 -23.78 -36.93
C GLY A 138 14.72 -23.25 -35.49
N VAL A 139 15.58 -22.24 -35.28
CA VAL A 139 15.78 -21.65 -33.95
C VAL A 139 14.67 -20.64 -33.66
N GLN A 140 14.10 -20.76 -32.48
CA GLN A 140 12.86 -20.07 -32.11
C GLN A 140 13.12 -18.64 -31.66
N GLY A 141 12.18 -17.75 -32.00
CA GLY A 141 12.13 -16.38 -31.50
C GLY A 141 11.58 -16.29 -30.07
N GLY A 142 11.79 -15.14 -29.42
CA GLY A 142 11.27 -14.85 -28.10
C GLY A 142 9.84 -14.31 -28.11
N GLY A 143 9.10 -14.56 -27.03
CA GLY A 143 7.75 -14.01 -26.82
C GLY A 143 7.77 -12.51 -26.51
N GLY A 144 6.67 -11.80 -26.78
CA GLY A 144 6.55 -10.39 -26.39
C GLY A 144 6.33 -10.21 -24.89
N GLY A 145 6.69 -9.05 -24.34
CA GLY A 145 6.41 -8.69 -22.95
C GLY A 145 4.97 -8.20 -22.74
N GLY A 146 4.41 -8.43 -21.56
CA GLY A 146 3.09 -7.92 -21.19
C GLY A 146 3.13 -6.51 -20.61
N ALA A 147 2.00 -5.79 -20.69
CA ALA A 147 1.87 -4.45 -20.14
C ALA A 147 1.58 -4.46 -18.63
N SER A 148 2.18 -3.50 -17.92
CA SER A 148 1.83 -3.20 -16.52
C SER A 148 0.76 -2.11 -16.48
N THR A 149 -0.28 -2.29 -15.69
CA THR A 149 -1.44 -1.40 -15.66
C THR A 149 -1.83 -0.99 -14.25
N ILE A 150 -2.30 0.25 -14.15
CA ILE A 150 -2.99 0.77 -12.97
C ILE A 150 -4.38 1.18 -13.44
N GLU A 151 -5.40 0.55 -12.88
CA GLU A 151 -6.79 0.83 -13.19
C GLU A 151 -7.47 1.43 -11.97
N THR A 152 -8.33 2.43 -12.20
CA THR A 152 -9.20 2.96 -11.14
C THR A 152 -10.41 2.05 -10.98
N SER A 153 -11.07 2.10 -9.82
CA SER A 153 -12.32 1.37 -9.55
C SER A 153 -13.47 1.61 -10.53
N LEU A 154 -13.36 2.59 -11.44
CA LEU A 154 -14.28 2.83 -12.55
C LEU A 154 -13.98 2.00 -13.81
N GLY A 155 -12.99 1.10 -13.75
CA GLY A 155 -12.56 0.27 -14.89
C GLY A 155 -11.79 1.05 -15.96
N THR A 156 -11.31 2.26 -15.63
CA THR A 156 -10.50 3.09 -16.53
C THR A 156 -9.03 2.96 -16.21
N ALA A 157 -8.22 2.78 -17.25
CA ALA A 157 -6.77 2.74 -17.13
C ALA A 157 -6.21 4.14 -16.79
N ALA A 158 -5.53 4.27 -15.66
CA ALA A 158 -4.76 5.47 -15.31
C ALA A 158 -3.35 5.42 -15.92
N PHE A 159 -2.74 4.24 -15.91
CA PHE A 159 -1.43 3.98 -16.51
C PHE A 159 -1.46 2.65 -17.26
N VAL A 160 -0.87 2.63 -18.45
CA VAL A 160 -0.56 1.42 -19.22
C VAL A 160 0.88 1.53 -19.69
N ALA A 161 1.79 0.88 -18.99
CA ALA A 161 3.18 0.78 -19.39
C ALA A 161 3.32 -0.39 -20.37
N GLY A 162 3.48 -0.09 -21.66
CA GLY A 162 3.54 -1.10 -22.72
C GLY A 162 4.71 -2.06 -22.55
N GLY A 163 4.53 -3.29 -22.98
CA GLY A 163 5.54 -4.33 -23.04
C GLY A 163 6.38 -4.24 -24.32
N GLY A 164 7.64 -4.68 -24.24
CA GLY A 164 8.54 -4.78 -25.38
C GLY A 164 8.21 -5.95 -26.31
N GLY A 165 8.64 -5.88 -27.57
CA GLY A 165 8.52 -6.99 -28.52
C GLY A 165 9.60 -8.07 -28.28
N GLY A 166 9.32 -9.32 -28.61
CA GLY A 166 10.28 -10.41 -28.52
C GLY A 166 11.24 -10.44 -29.71
N ASP A 167 12.40 -11.06 -29.51
CA ASP A 167 13.42 -11.17 -30.55
C ASP A 167 13.06 -12.20 -31.63
N GLY A 168 13.56 -11.97 -32.85
CA GLY A 168 13.50 -12.93 -33.93
C GLY A 168 14.42 -14.12 -33.70
N GLY A 169 13.98 -15.29 -34.10
CA GLY A 169 14.73 -16.53 -34.08
C GLY A 169 15.89 -16.55 -35.06
N TYR A 170 16.86 -17.41 -34.77
CA TYR A 170 18.07 -17.57 -35.57
C TYR A 170 17.85 -18.56 -36.74
N GLY A 171 18.38 -18.22 -37.91
CA GLY A 171 18.46 -19.10 -39.08
C GLY A 171 19.86 -19.72 -39.19
N ALA A 172 20.61 -19.36 -40.24
CA ALA A 172 22.08 -19.34 -40.17
C ALA A 172 22.61 -17.91 -40.02
N ASN A 173 21.71 -16.96 -39.82
CA ASN A 173 21.96 -15.55 -39.59
C ASN A 173 21.13 -15.09 -38.38
N GLU A 174 21.58 -14.01 -37.74
CA GLU A 174 20.96 -13.44 -36.54
C GLU A 174 19.52 -12.99 -36.79
N GLY A 175 18.67 -13.21 -35.79
CA GLY A 175 17.32 -12.64 -35.77
C GLY A 175 17.34 -11.15 -35.44
N GLY A 176 16.25 -10.47 -35.75
CA GLY A 176 16.07 -9.06 -35.46
C GLY A 176 15.72 -8.83 -33.99
N ALA A 177 16.26 -7.76 -33.39
CA ALA A 177 15.92 -7.36 -32.02
C ALA A 177 14.44 -6.94 -31.89
N GLY A 178 13.83 -7.21 -30.74
CA GLY A 178 12.49 -6.74 -30.43
C GLY A 178 12.38 -5.22 -30.26
N GLY A 179 11.21 -4.67 -30.55
CA GLY A 179 10.92 -3.25 -30.35
C GLY A 179 10.82 -2.87 -28.87
N ALA A 180 11.35 -1.71 -28.50
CA ALA A 180 11.26 -1.15 -27.14
C ALA A 180 9.99 -0.31 -26.98
N ALA A 181 9.26 -0.49 -25.89
CA ALA A 181 8.10 0.33 -25.58
C ALA A 181 8.52 1.70 -25.00
N GLY A 182 7.70 2.72 -25.23
CA GLY A 182 7.94 4.07 -24.69
C GLY A 182 8.66 5.06 -25.61
N THR A 183 8.98 4.69 -26.87
CA THR A 183 9.46 5.65 -27.88
C THR A 183 8.30 6.35 -28.59
N GLY A 184 8.50 7.61 -29.02
CA GLY A 184 7.51 8.36 -29.82
C GLY A 184 6.33 8.89 -28.99
N VAL A 185 6.63 9.77 -28.03
CA VAL A 185 5.65 10.34 -27.10
C VAL A 185 4.80 11.42 -27.78
N GLY A 186 3.49 11.29 -27.70
CA GLY A 186 2.50 12.29 -28.11
C GLY A 186 1.58 12.66 -26.95
N VAL A 187 1.36 13.95 -26.74
CA VAL A 187 0.42 14.47 -25.73
C VAL A 187 -0.86 14.91 -26.43
N THR A 188 -2.00 14.38 -25.99
CA THR A 188 -3.32 14.77 -26.48
C THR A 188 -4.21 15.15 -25.31
N GLU A 189 -5.37 15.76 -25.57
CA GLU A 189 -6.39 16.00 -24.54
C GLU A 189 -6.92 14.69 -23.93
N GLN A 190 -6.78 13.57 -24.65
CA GLN A 190 -7.17 12.23 -24.18
C GLN A 190 -6.09 11.55 -23.32
N GLY A 191 -4.94 12.18 -23.11
CA GLY A 191 -3.81 11.64 -22.33
C GLY A 191 -2.48 11.67 -23.09
N MET A 192 -1.41 11.24 -22.40
CA MET A 192 -0.08 11.07 -22.98
C MET A 192 0.05 9.63 -23.49
N THR A 193 0.49 9.45 -24.73
CA THR A 193 0.65 8.14 -25.38
C THR A 193 2.06 7.98 -25.93
N ALA A 194 2.54 6.75 -26.04
CA ALA A 194 3.73 6.42 -26.81
C ALA A 194 3.49 5.16 -27.63
N VAL A 195 3.94 5.14 -28.87
CA VAL A 195 3.69 4.03 -29.80
C VAL A 195 4.72 2.90 -29.62
N GLY A 196 5.90 3.19 -29.06
CA GLY A 196 7.02 2.25 -29.03
C GLY A 196 7.72 2.15 -30.37
N SER A 197 8.76 1.31 -30.46
CA SER A 197 9.55 1.13 -31.67
C SER A 197 9.21 -0.17 -32.39
N ARG A 198 9.39 -0.16 -33.72
CA ARG A 198 9.27 -1.37 -34.55
C ARG A 198 10.37 -2.36 -34.16
N GLY A 199 10.09 -3.64 -34.35
CA GLY A 199 11.12 -4.67 -34.29
C GLY A 199 12.14 -4.51 -35.41
N GLY A 200 13.35 -5.03 -35.18
CA GLY A 200 14.40 -5.11 -36.19
C GLY A 200 14.09 -6.19 -37.23
N ASN A 201 14.57 -6.00 -38.45
CA ASN A 201 14.59 -7.06 -39.45
C ASN A 201 15.65 -8.10 -39.07
N GLY A 202 15.42 -9.36 -39.43
CA GLY A 202 16.46 -10.38 -39.35
C GLY A 202 17.60 -10.14 -40.35
N ALA A 203 18.69 -10.88 -40.20
CA ALA A 203 19.86 -10.81 -41.07
C ALA A 203 19.83 -11.87 -42.18
N GLY A 204 20.58 -11.60 -43.26
CA GLY A 204 20.82 -12.55 -44.35
C GLY A 204 19.78 -12.55 -45.48
N PRO A 205 20.02 -13.29 -46.56
CA PRO A 205 19.09 -13.42 -47.67
C PRO A 205 17.76 -14.05 -47.21
N GLY A 206 16.65 -13.42 -47.61
CA GLY A 206 15.32 -13.86 -47.22
C GLY A 206 14.94 -13.50 -45.78
N SER A 207 15.64 -12.58 -45.12
CA SER A 207 15.32 -12.25 -43.73
C SER A 207 13.89 -11.76 -43.50
N GLY A 208 13.37 -12.09 -42.32
CA GLY A 208 12.05 -11.67 -41.87
C GLY A 208 12.02 -10.18 -41.54
N GLY A 209 10.96 -9.50 -41.96
CA GLY A 209 10.68 -8.12 -41.57
C GLY A 209 10.30 -7.99 -40.10
N GLY A 210 10.73 -6.92 -39.46
CA GLY A 210 10.37 -6.58 -38.09
C GLY A 210 8.90 -6.17 -37.94
N GLY A 211 8.31 -6.50 -36.80
CA GLY A 211 6.93 -6.18 -36.47
C GLY A 211 6.70 -4.69 -36.19
N GLU A 212 5.54 -4.20 -36.60
CA GLU A 212 5.08 -2.83 -36.38
C GLU A 212 4.70 -2.56 -34.92
N ALA A 213 5.04 -1.38 -34.39
CA ALA A 213 4.70 -1.00 -33.02
C ALA A 213 3.24 -0.53 -32.89
N SER A 214 2.53 -0.98 -31.85
CA SER A 214 1.17 -0.53 -31.47
C SER A 214 0.12 -0.54 -32.60
N THR A 215 0.17 -1.56 -33.45
CA THR A 215 -0.73 -1.74 -34.61
C THR A 215 -1.72 -2.89 -34.46
N ALA A 216 -1.57 -3.73 -33.44
CA ALA A 216 -2.49 -4.83 -33.21
C ALA A 216 -3.91 -4.29 -32.94
N PRO A 217 -4.95 -5.01 -33.40
CA PRO A 217 -6.35 -4.61 -33.21
C PRO A 217 -6.80 -4.75 -31.75
N THR A 218 -5.99 -5.39 -30.90
CA THR A 218 -6.25 -5.66 -29.48
C THR A 218 -5.12 -5.09 -28.62
N SER A 219 -5.33 -5.11 -27.30
CA SER A 219 -4.28 -4.79 -26.31
C SER A 219 -3.16 -5.84 -26.28
N ALA A 220 -3.47 -7.07 -26.69
CA ALA A 220 -2.50 -8.15 -26.80
C ALA A 220 -1.56 -7.96 -28.00
N GLY A 221 -0.29 -8.29 -27.81
CA GLY A 221 0.66 -8.41 -28.90
C GLY A 221 0.30 -9.56 -29.83
N ALA A 222 0.55 -9.39 -31.12
CA ALA A 222 0.34 -10.45 -32.10
C ALA A 222 1.48 -11.47 -32.05
N ASN A 223 1.15 -12.74 -32.32
CA ASN A 223 2.13 -13.81 -32.37
C ASN A 223 3.13 -13.61 -33.53
N GLY A 224 4.36 -14.09 -33.34
CA GLY A 224 5.35 -14.19 -34.42
C GLY A 224 4.93 -15.20 -35.48
N SER A 225 5.44 -15.05 -36.71
CA SER A 225 5.18 -16.03 -37.77
C SER A 225 6.26 -17.11 -37.88
N HIS A 226 5.94 -18.21 -38.56
CA HIS A 226 6.86 -19.32 -38.84
C HIS A 226 6.82 -19.68 -40.32
N GLU A 227 7.87 -20.34 -40.80
CA GLU A 227 7.90 -21.00 -42.10
C GLU A 227 8.68 -22.33 -42.07
N SER A 228 8.27 -23.32 -42.88
CA SER A 228 8.65 -24.73 -42.67
C SER A 228 10.05 -25.17 -43.13
N TRP A 229 11.03 -24.29 -43.36
CA TRP A 229 12.27 -24.68 -44.05
C TRP A 229 13.54 -23.90 -43.64
N GLY A 230 13.93 -24.01 -42.36
CA GLY A 230 15.29 -23.71 -41.89
C GLY A 230 15.67 -22.25 -41.71
N GLY A 231 14.73 -21.31 -41.82
CA GLY A 231 14.91 -19.93 -41.37
C GLY A 231 14.41 -19.71 -39.94
N GLY A 232 14.75 -18.56 -39.38
CA GLY A 232 14.40 -18.20 -38.00
C GLY A 232 12.94 -17.78 -37.85
N ASP A 233 12.31 -18.15 -36.73
CA ASP A 233 10.93 -17.75 -36.44
C ASP A 233 10.82 -16.25 -36.13
N GLY A 234 9.67 -15.63 -36.41
CA GLY A 234 9.43 -14.24 -36.01
C GLY A 234 9.22 -14.09 -34.49
N GLY A 235 9.63 -12.97 -33.92
CA GLY A 235 9.39 -12.64 -32.51
C GLY A 235 7.95 -12.19 -32.22
N GLY A 236 7.47 -12.42 -31.00
CA GLY A 236 6.12 -12.00 -30.58
C GLY A 236 6.01 -10.48 -30.35
N GLY A 237 4.87 -9.88 -30.67
CA GLY A 237 4.61 -8.45 -30.40
C GLY A 237 4.40 -8.17 -28.90
N GLY A 238 4.74 -6.96 -28.42
CA GLY A 238 4.52 -6.55 -27.03
C GLY A 238 3.07 -6.13 -26.75
N GLY A 239 2.58 -6.34 -25.53
CA GLY A 239 1.23 -5.90 -25.11
C GLY A 239 1.18 -4.42 -24.73
N GLY A 240 0.00 -3.78 -24.82
CA GLY A 240 -0.15 -2.36 -24.47
C GLY A 240 -1.59 -1.85 -24.66
N VAL A 241 -1.77 -0.53 -24.78
CA VAL A 241 -3.08 0.04 -25.18
C VAL A 241 -3.52 -0.43 -26.58
N ARG A 242 -2.53 -0.62 -27.45
CA ARG A 242 -2.59 -1.48 -28.63
C ARG A 242 -1.31 -2.29 -28.65
N GLY A 243 -1.43 -3.59 -28.88
CA GLY A 243 -0.30 -4.49 -28.98
C GLY A 243 0.57 -4.20 -30.21
N GLY A 244 1.81 -4.66 -30.18
CA GLY A 244 2.67 -4.70 -31.34
C GLY A 244 2.32 -5.86 -32.27
N SER A 245 2.67 -5.72 -33.55
CA SER A 245 2.64 -6.83 -34.50
C SER A 245 3.79 -7.80 -34.24
N GLY A 246 3.60 -9.08 -34.52
CA GLY A 246 4.67 -10.07 -34.53
C GLY A 246 5.65 -9.83 -35.68
N GLY A 247 6.87 -10.32 -35.52
CA GLY A 247 7.88 -10.34 -36.58
C GLY A 247 7.57 -11.41 -37.62
N ALA A 248 8.07 -11.19 -38.84
CA ALA A 248 7.99 -12.18 -39.90
C ALA A 248 9.10 -13.23 -39.75
N ALA A 249 8.83 -14.47 -40.16
CA ALA A 249 9.84 -15.51 -40.27
C ALA A 249 10.87 -15.20 -41.37
N GLY A 250 12.06 -15.82 -41.25
CA GLY A 250 13.11 -15.81 -42.25
C GLY A 250 12.94 -16.90 -43.30
N GLY A 251 13.04 -16.51 -44.57
CA GLY A 251 12.80 -17.33 -45.75
C GLY A 251 13.87 -18.37 -46.08
N PHE A 252 13.58 -19.13 -47.14
CA PHE A 252 14.46 -20.17 -47.69
C PHE A 252 15.88 -19.66 -47.89
N GLY A 253 16.86 -20.42 -47.36
CA GLY A 253 18.27 -20.08 -47.49
C GLY A 253 18.88 -19.40 -46.26
N SER A 254 18.29 -19.61 -45.07
CA SER A 254 18.85 -19.34 -43.74
C SER A 254 18.72 -17.92 -43.17
N GLY A 255 17.76 -17.13 -43.66
CA GLY A 255 17.46 -15.81 -43.11
C GLY A 255 17.05 -15.88 -41.64
N GLY A 256 17.48 -14.89 -40.85
CA GLY A 256 16.99 -14.68 -39.49
C GLY A 256 15.56 -14.16 -39.48
N GLY A 257 14.80 -14.50 -38.45
CA GLY A 257 13.44 -13.98 -38.24
C GLY A 257 13.47 -12.51 -37.80
N GLY A 258 12.43 -11.75 -38.11
CA GLY A 258 12.26 -10.38 -37.63
C GLY A 258 11.83 -10.36 -36.17
N GLY A 259 12.24 -9.32 -35.43
CA GLY A 259 11.77 -9.07 -34.07
C GLY A 259 10.34 -8.54 -34.05
N GLY A 260 9.61 -8.75 -32.96
CA GLY A 260 8.27 -8.22 -32.75
C GLY A 260 8.27 -6.72 -32.45
N GLY A 261 7.19 -6.04 -32.80
CA GLY A 261 6.98 -4.62 -32.47
C GLY A 261 6.58 -4.42 -31.00
N ALA A 262 6.88 -3.25 -30.44
CA ALA A 262 6.49 -2.90 -29.07
C ALA A 262 4.98 -2.63 -28.93
N GLY A 263 4.47 -2.79 -27.71
CA GLY A 263 3.13 -2.34 -27.33
C GLY A 263 3.07 -0.85 -27.03
N GLY A 264 1.89 -0.26 -27.23
CA GLY A 264 1.65 1.15 -26.93
C GLY A 264 1.52 1.44 -25.44
N SER A 265 1.98 2.62 -25.03
CA SER A 265 1.89 3.12 -23.65
C SER A 265 0.91 4.29 -23.52
N PHE A 266 0.36 4.46 -22.33
CA PHE A 266 -0.62 5.49 -22.03
C PHE A 266 -0.58 5.96 -20.58
N ILE A 267 -0.75 7.28 -20.38
CA ILE A 267 -1.03 7.92 -19.09
C ILE A 267 -2.30 8.75 -19.25
N ALA A 268 -3.26 8.54 -18.36
CA ALA A 268 -4.55 9.23 -18.35
C ALA A 268 -4.42 10.75 -18.19
N PRO A 269 -5.36 11.53 -18.75
CA PRO A 269 -5.39 12.97 -18.53
C PRO A 269 -5.61 13.29 -17.05
N GLY A 270 -5.00 14.38 -16.57
CA GLY A 270 -5.09 14.81 -15.17
C GLY A 270 -4.00 14.25 -14.25
N VAL A 271 -3.16 13.32 -14.71
CA VAL A 271 -1.90 12.96 -14.04
C VAL A 271 -0.94 14.16 -14.14
N GLN A 272 -0.35 14.55 -13.01
CA GLN A 272 0.59 15.68 -12.97
C GLN A 272 2.01 15.20 -13.27
N SER A 273 2.78 16.05 -13.97
CA SER A 273 4.15 15.75 -14.41
C SER A 273 4.32 14.36 -15.06
N PRO A 274 3.45 13.98 -16.02
CA PRO A 274 3.53 12.67 -16.65
C PRO A 274 4.78 12.57 -17.51
N SER A 275 5.40 11.38 -17.52
CA SER A 275 6.53 11.07 -18.39
C SER A 275 6.41 9.64 -18.89
N ILE A 276 6.75 9.43 -20.17
CA ILE A 276 6.91 8.12 -20.78
C ILE A 276 8.31 8.05 -21.37
N ALA A 277 9.04 7.00 -21.03
CA ALA A 277 10.37 6.71 -21.54
C ALA A 277 10.53 5.22 -21.85
N VAL A 278 11.63 4.86 -22.51
CA VAL A 278 12.06 3.46 -22.58
C VAL A 278 12.52 3.03 -21.19
N GLY A 279 12.05 1.86 -20.74
CA GLY A 279 12.41 1.31 -19.43
C GLY A 279 13.81 0.75 -19.37
N SER A 280 14.18 0.28 -18.18
CA SER A 280 15.50 -0.31 -17.89
C SER A 280 15.45 -1.83 -17.68
N ASN A 281 14.27 -2.44 -17.83
CA ASN A 281 14.01 -3.85 -17.51
C ASN A 281 14.13 -4.74 -18.75
N LEU A 282 15.37 -4.85 -19.25
CA LEU A 282 15.69 -5.73 -20.36
C LEU A 282 15.32 -7.17 -20.03
N ALA A 283 14.46 -7.80 -20.85
CA ALA A 283 14.03 -9.19 -20.66
C ALA A 283 13.65 -9.52 -19.20
N GLN A 284 12.97 -8.58 -18.53
CA GLN A 284 12.55 -8.69 -17.13
C GLN A 284 11.07 -8.38 -16.98
N ASN A 285 10.49 -8.91 -15.90
CA ASN A 285 9.14 -8.55 -15.49
C ASN A 285 9.00 -7.03 -15.29
N GLY A 286 7.76 -6.55 -15.39
CA GLY A 286 7.43 -5.20 -14.97
C GLY A 286 7.52 -5.02 -13.45
N SER A 287 7.32 -3.78 -13.02
CA SER A 287 7.11 -3.45 -11.61
C SER A 287 6.30 -2.17 -11.51
N ILE A 288 5.54 -2.03 -10.42
CA ILE A 288 4.83 -0.78 -10.12
C ILE A 288 5.22 -0.36 -8.71
N THR A 289 5.73 0.86 -8.59
CA THR A 289 6.02 1.48 -7.29
C THR A 289 5.09 2.66 -7.09
N LEU A 290 4.37 2.63 -5.97
CA LEU A 290 3.55 3.72 -5.49
C LEU A 290 4.26 4.37 -4.30
N SER A 291 4.39 5.69 -4.32
CA SER A 291 5.00 6.46 -3.23
C SER A 291 4.07 7.61 -2.84
N TRP A 292 3.89 7.84 -1.54
CA TRP A 292 3.06 8.93 -1.03
C TRP A 292 3.65 9.50 0.25
N VAL A 293 3.23 10.72 0.60
CA VAL A 293 3.65 11.36 1.85
C VAL A 293 2.61 11.05 2.91
N THR A 294 3.10 10.67 4.09
CA THR A 294 2.32 10.40 5.29
C THR A 294 2.67 11.47 6.32
N TYR A 295 1.69 11.84 7.14
CA TYR A 295 1.86 12.88 8.14
C TYR A 295 1.49 12.36 9.53
N LEU A 296 2.37 12.64 10.49
CA LEU A 296 2.09 12.73 11.92
C LEU A 296 2.21 14.21 12.32
N ASN A 297 1.10 14.79 12.73
CA ASN A 297 0.96 16.22 13.05
C ASN A 297 0.65 16.40 14.53
N CYS A 298 1.62 16.86 15.30
CA CYS A 298 1.43 17.29 16.68
C CYS A 298 1.33 18.81 16.74
N THR A 299 0.18 19.35 17.18
CA THR A 299 -0.02 20.81 17.28
C THR A 299 0.90 21.46 18.31
N ALA A 300 1.42 20.68 19.26
CA ALA A 300 2.48 21.05 20.18
C ALA A 300 3.22 19.79 20.66
N ASN A 301 4.52 19.91 20.93
CA ASN A 301 5.33 18.90 21.62
C ASN A 301 5.24 19.02 23.16
N THR A 302 4.53 20.03 23.65
CA THR A 302 4.20 20.21 25.07
C THR A 302 2.72 20.56 25.21
N MET A 303 2.05 19.98 26.20
CA MET A 303 0.65 20.31 26.51
C MET A 303 0.43 20.35 28.02
N GLN A 304 -0.60 21.08 28.45
CA GLN A 304 -1.08 21.06 29.83
C GLN A 304 -2.45 20.39 29.89
N ALA A 305 -2.65 19.54 30.90
CA ALA A 305 -3.95 18.99 31.26
C ALA A 305 -4.27 19.33 32.71
N ASP A 306 -5.40 20.00 32.93
CA ASP A 306 -5.94 20.21 34.27
C ASP A 306 -6.77 18.98 34.65
N ILE A 307 -6.43 18.38 35.79
CA ILE A 307 -7.13 17.20 36.32
C ILE A 307 -7.52 17.44 37.77
N ILE A 308 -8.54 16.73 38.23
CA ILE A 308 -9.08 16.87 39.58
C ILE A 308 -8.47 15.76 40.44
N GLU A 309 -8.08 16.09 41.67
CA GLU A 309 -7.62 15.10 42.64
C GLU A 309 -8.65 13.97 42.83
N ASP A 310 -8.17 12.77 43.15
CA ASP A 310 -8.99 11.59 43.42
C ASP A 310 -9.95 11.15 42.29
N GLN A 311 -9.78 11.68 41.08
CA GLN A 311 -10.57 11.33 39.90
C GLN A 311 -9.70 10.83 38.74
N THR A 312 -10.29 9.98 37.89
CA THR A 312 -9.68 9.59 36.61
C THR A 312 -10.10 10.56 35.52
N SER A 313 -9.14 11.03 34.73
CA SER A 313 -9.37 11.91 33.59
C SER A 313 -8.76 11.33 32.32
N THR A 314 -9.48 11.42 31.21
CA THR A 314 -8.95 11.07 29.88
C THR A 314 -8.26 12.28 29.27
N VAL A 315 -6.98 12.15 28.94
CA VAL A 315 -6.16 13.18 28.29
C VAL A 315 -6.06 12.87 26.80
N GLN A 316 -6.54 13.79 25.96
CA GLN A 316 -6.37 13.72 24.51
C GLN A 316 -5.01 14.29 24.12
N LEU A 317 -4.23 13.56 23.34
CA LEU A 317 -2.91 14.00 22.92
C LEU A 317 -3.04 15.00 21.76
N PRO A 318 -2.10 15.97 21.62
CA PRO A 318 -2.21 17.05 20.66
C PRO A 318 -1.78 16.60 19.25
N CYS A 319 -1.92 15.30 18.93
CA CYS A 319 -1.39 14.70 17.71
C CYS A 319 -2.49 14.06 16.88
N SER A 320 -2.35 14.18 15.56
CA SER A 320 -3.22 13.56 14.57
C SER A 320 -2.38 12.94 13.47
N SER A 321 -2.81 11.80 12.94
CA SER A 321 -2.06 11.03 11.94
C SER A 321 -2.94 10.66 10.75
N SER A 322 -2.33 10.60 9.57
CA SER A 322 -2.97 10.06 8.35
C SER A 322 -3.05 8.52 8.34
N PHE A 323 -2.30 7.86 9.24
CA PHE A 323 -2.29 6.42 9.44
C PHE A 323 -2.70 6.07 10.87
N PRO A 324 -3.27 4.87 11.13
CA PRO A 324 -3.57 4.44 12.49
C PRO A 324 -2.33 4.53 13.39
N LEU A 325 -2.52 4.98 14.64
CA LEU A 325 -1.47 4.93 15.64
C LEU A 325 -1.15 3.46 15.97
N THR A 326 0.13 3.17 16.09
CA THR A 326 0.64 1.82 16.40
C THR A 326 1.14 1.72 17.82
N ALA A 327 1.61 2.82 18.40
CA ALA A 327 2.05 2.87 19.79
C ALA A 327 1.90 4.27 20.40
N ILE A 328 1.58 4.29 21.68
CA ILE A 328 1.81 5.44 22.57
C ILE A 328 2.57 4.86 23.77
N THR A 329 3.84 5.23 23.91
CA THR A 329 4.76 4.66 24.91
C THR A 329 5.13 5.73 25.92
N VAL A 330 4.95 5.43 27.21
CA VAL A 330 5.40 6.31 28.30
C VAL A 330 6.91 6.16 28.43
N LEU A 331 7.64 7.25 28.15
CA LEU A 331 9.10 7.30 28.27
C LEU A 331 9.54 7.74 29.67
N THR A 332 8.88 8.77 30.21
CA THR A 332 9.05 9.19 31.60
C THR A 332 7.70 9.16 32.28
N ALA A 333 7.59 8.38 33.35
CA ALA A 333 6.34 8.25 34.11
C ALA A 333 6.14 9.46 35.04
N PRO A 334 4.88 9.85 35.32
CA PRO A 334 4.58 10.84 36.34
C PRO A 334 4.96 10.32 37.73
N VAL A 335 5.28 11.23 38.65
CA VAL A 335 5.67 10.85 40.03
C VAL A 335 4.45 10.70 40.92
N HIS A 336 3.40 11.48 40.68
CA HIS A 336 2.20 11.60 41.51
C HIS A 336 0.92 11.27 40.73
N ALA A 337 1.03 10.61 39.59
CA ALA A 337 -0.09 10.08 38.84
C ALA A 337 0.27 8.73 38.20
N SER A 338 -0.75 7.96 37.85
CA SER A 338 -0.64 6.71 37.10
C SER A 338 -1.30 6.87 35.74
N ILE A 339 -0.68 6.29 34.70
CA ILE A 339 -1.18 6.29 33.32
C ILE A 339 -1.67 4.89 32.96
N PHE A 340 -2.87 4.78 32.40
CA PHE A 340 -3.47 3.53 31.96
C PHE A 340 -4.46 3.76 30.81
N ASN A 341 -5.07 2.68 30.29
CA ASN A 341 -6.03 2.72 29.17
C ASN A 341 -5.57 3.57 27.97
N VAL A 342 -4.44 3.19 27.38
CA VAL A 342 -3.96 3.82 26.14
C VAL A 342 -4.89 3.44 24.99
N ASP A 343 -5.54 4.43 24.38
CA ASP A 343 -6.41 4.26 23.22
C ASP A 343 -5.74 4.81 21.96
N LEU A 344 -5.32 3.89 21.09
CA LEU A 344 -4.67 4.18 19.81
C LEU A 344 -5.65 4.65 18.72
N SER A 345 -6.95 4.43 18.90
CA SER A 345 -7.97 4.83 17.94
C SER A 345 -8.34 6.31 18.08
N THR A 346 -8.33 6.81 19.32
CA THR A 346 -8.61 8.21 19.65
C THR A 346 -7.33 9.02 19.90
N GLY A 347 -6.21 8.37 20.20
CA GLY A 347 -4.97 9.06 20.55
C GLY A 347 -5.01 9.62 21.97
N SER A 348 -5.49 8.84 22.94
CA SER A 348 -5.71 9.29 24.31
C SER A 348 -5.22 8.32 25.37
N VAL A 349 -5.00 8.85 26.58
CA VAL A 349 -4.58 8.07 27.75
C VAL A 349 -5.42 8.46 28.97
N ASP A 350 -5.72 7.51 29.85
CA ASP A 350 -6.35 7.81 31.14
C ASP A 350 -5.27 8.05 32.21
N VAL A 351 -5.52 9.05 33.05
CA VAL A 351 -4.61 9.46 34.12
C VAL A 351 -5.37 9.51 35.45
N ALA A 352 -4.82 8.89 36.49
CA ALA A 352 -5.32 8.99 37.86
C ALA A 352 -4.22 9.51 38.81
N PRO A 353 -4.40 10.69 39.42
CA PRO A 353 -3.52 11.19 40.48
C PRO A 353 -3.45 10.25 41.69
N VAL A 354 -2.35 10.32 42.43
CA VAL A 354 -2.24 9.72 43.76
C VAL A 354 -3.23 10.39 44.70
N TYR A 355 -3.85 9.59 45.57
CA TYR A 355 -4.89 10.07 46.47
C TYR A 355 -4.41 11.26 47.35
N GLY A 356 -5.19 12.34 47.36
CA GLY A 356 -4.90 13.57 48.10
C GLY A 356 -3.68 14.36 47.61
N TYR A 357 -3.16 14.07 46.41
CA TYR A 357 -2.11 14.87 45.80
C TYR A 357 -2.70 16.05 45.03
N THR A 358 -2.17 17.23 45.30
CA THR A 358 -2.42 18.46 44.54
C THR A 358 -1.09 19.08 44.13
N GLY A 359 -1.02 19.62 42.93
CA GLY A 359 0.19 20.26 42.42
C GLY A 359 0.59 19.82 41.02
N PRO A 360 1.74 20.31 40.54
CA PRO A 360 2.22 20.02 39.20
C PRO A 360 2.88 18.63 39.14
N ASP A 361 2.55 17.88 38.10
CA ASP A 361 3.24 16.64 37.73
C ASP A 361 3.52 16.64 36.22
N SER A 362 4.35 15.74 35.72
CA SER A 362 4.62 15.66 34.29
C SER A 362 5.06 14.28 33.83
N PHE A 363 4.80 13.98 32.57
CA PHE A 363 5.25 12.76 31.93
C PHE A 363 5.55 13.02 30.46
N THR A 364 6.40 12.18 29.86
CA THR A 364 6.68 12.23 28.42
C THR A 364 6.27 10.93 27.76
N ILE A 365 5.69 11.06 26.58
CA ILE A 365 5.29 9.94 25.74
C ILE A 365 5.94 10.06 24.36
N GLU A 366 6.12 8.91 23.71
CA GLU A 366 6.38 8.82 22.29
C GLU A 366 5.12 8.29 21.59
N ILE A 367 4.71 8.97 20.53
CA ILE A 367 3.54 8.60 19.72
C ILE A 367 4.07 8.11 18.37
N GLN A 368 3.68 6.91 17.98
CA GLN A 368 4.05 6.30 16.70
C GLN A 368 2.84 5.95 15.86
N ASP A 369 2.97 6.11 14.54
CA ASP A 369 1.99 5.66 13.56
C ASP A 369 2.48 4.48 12.71
N ALA A 370 1.56 3.89 11.95
CA ALA A 370 1.87 2.75 11.08
C ALA A 370 2.77 3.11 9.88
N SER A 371 2.99 4.39 9.61
CA SER A 371 3.97 4.85 8.61
C SER A 371 5.39 4.98 9.17
N GLY A 372 5.58 4.80 10.48
CA GLY A 372 6.86 4.97 11.16
C GLY A 372 7.18 6.43 11.50
N GLY A 373 6.19 7.32 11.47
CA GLY A 373 6.29 8.63 12.11
C GLY A 373 6.33 8.45 13.62
N ALA A 374 7.26 9.13 14.29
CA ALA A 374 7.43 9.10 15.74
C ALA A 374 7.69 10.52 16.25
N GLU A 375 7.00 10.93 17.32
CA GLU A 375 7.17 12.24 17.94
C GLU A 375 7.04 12.14 19.46
N HIS A 376 7.79 12.97 20.19
CA HIS A 376 7.71 13.07 21.64
C HIS A 376 6.76 14.19 22.07
N VAL A 377 5.90 13.91 23.05
CA VAL A 377 5.04 14.90 23.69
C VAL A 377 5.28 14.88 25.19
N THR A 378 5.54 16.06 25.75
CA THR A 378 5.56 16.27 27.20
C THR A 378 4.20 16.76 27.66
N VAL A 379 3.58 16.03 28.58
CA VAL A 379 2.31 16.41 29.21
C VAL A 379 2.60 16.92 30.62
N THR A 380 2.26 18.18 30.88
CA THR A 380 2.22 18.73 32.23
C THR A 380 0.82 18.57 32.81
N LEU A 381 0.74 18.03 34.02
CA LEU A 381 -0.49 17.86 34.77
C LEU A 381 -0.56 18.94 35.83
N ASN A 382 -1.71 19.61 35.91
CA ASN A 382 -2.03 20.51 37.00
C ASN A 382 -3.17 19.88 37.80
N VAL A 383 -2.82 19.24 38.93
CA VAL A 383 -3.77 18.54 39.78
C VAL A 383 -4.37 19.53 40.77
N THR A 384 -5.69 19.72 40.66
CA THR A 384 -6.46 20.70 41.44
C THR A 384 -7.40 20.03 42.44
N GLU A 385 -7.70 20.72 43.53
CA GLU A 385 -8.60 20.22 44.58
C GLU A 385 -10.02 19.94 44.05
N GLN A 386 -10.65 18.92 44.61
CA GLN A 386 -12.05 18.64 44.37
C GLN A 386 -12.89 19.68 45.12
N THR A 387 -13.51 20.60 44.38
CA THR A 387 -14.45 21.54 45.01
C THR A 387 -15.67 20.78 45.53
N THR A 388 -15.71 20.59 46.85
CA THR A 388 -16.91 20.11 47.54
C THR A 388 -17.84 21.31 47.74
N SER A 389 -19.00 21.29 47.08
CA SER A 389 -20.04 22.29 47.32
C SER A 389 -20.69 22.01 48.68
N GLU A 390 -20.14 22.57 49.76
CA GLU A 390 -20.86 22.65 51.03
C GLU A 390 -21.84 23.83 51.00
N SER A 391 -23.13 23.52 51.09
CA SER A 391 -24.18 24.52 51.32
C SER A 391 -24.07 25.04 52.77
N PRO A 392 -23.98 26.36 53.02
CA PRO A 392 -23.74 26.88 54.37
C PRO A 392 -24.93 26.64 55.29
N GLN A 393 -24.76 25.81 56.33
CA GLN A 393 -25.72 25.69 57.42
C GLN A 393 -25.63 26.95 58.30
N VAL A 394 -26.66 27.79 58.25
CA VAL A 394 -26.77 28.99 59.10
C VAL A 394 -27.06 28.58 60.54
N GLY A 395 -26.01 28.54 61.37
CA GLY A 395 -26.12 28.53 62.83
C GLY A 395 -26.40 29.95 63.34
N GLY A 396 -27.66 30.22 63.70
CA GLY A 396 -28.07 31.51 64.26
C GLY A 396 -28.07 31.50 65.78
N ASP A 397 -26.96 31.91 66.40
CA ASP A 397 -26.94 32.39 67.79
C ASP A 397 -26.88 33.92 67.79
N ARG A 398 -27.90 34.57 68.40
CA ARG A 398 -27.88 35.99 68.75
C ARG A 398 -28.44 36.19 70.16
N LEU A 399 -27.60 36.69 71.08
CA LEU A 399 -27.96 37.20 72.40
C LEU A 399 -28.01 38.74 72.39
N GLY A 400 -29.04 39.30 73.05
CA GLY A 400 -29.11 40.66 73.63
C GLY A 400 -29.28 41.83 72.65
N GLU A 401 -30.05 42.91 72.87
CA GLU A 401 -30.72 43.48 74.05
C GLU A 401 -31.91 44.38 73.60
N ALA A 402 -32.69 44.82 74.58
CA ALA A 402 -34.02 45.40 74.52
C ALA A 402 -34.14 46.90 74.14
N SER A 403 -35.33 47.32 73.70
CA SER A 403 -36.06 48.49 74.24
C SER A 403 -37.53 48.53 73.75
N ALA A 404 -38.38 49.25 74.50
CA ALA A 404 -39.80 48.99 74.72
C ALA A 404 -40.80 49.90 73.94
N GLY A 405 -42.09 49.53 73.98
CA GLY A 405 -43.26 50.41 73.79
C GLY A 405 -44.23 49.97 72.68
N ALA A 406 -45.17 49.03 72.93
CA ALA A 406 -46.58 49.24 73.31
C ALA A 406 -47.52 49.76 72.18
N ASP A 407 -48.41 48.89 71.65
CA ASP A 407 -49.86 49.03 71.88
C ASP A 407 -50.70 47.77 71.50
N ARG A 408 -51.87 47.68 72.12
CA ARG A 408 -52.90 46.60 72.25
C ARG A 408 -53.52 46.14 70.89
N ALA A 409 -54.28 45.04 70.70
CA ALA A 409 -55.10 44.17 71.57
C ALA A 409 -55.46 42.81 70.87
N SER A 410 -55.59 41.75 71.67
CA SER A 410 -56.71 40.78 71.74
C SER A 410 -57.42 40.26 70.46
N SER A 411 -57.21 38.99 70.10
CA SER A 411 -58.19 37.88 70.35
C SER A 411 -57.78 36.59 69.61
N THR A 412 -57.69 35.48 70.34
CA THR A 412 -57.78 34.09 69.85
C THR A 412 -59.14 33.55 70.38
N PRO A 413 -59.72 32.42 69.90
CA PRO A 413 -59.13 31.10 70.19
C PRO A 413 -59.49 29.92 69.23
N VAL A 414 -58.87 28.77 69.56
CA VAL A 414 -59.24 27.37 69.29
C VAL A 414 -58.96 26.84 67.87
N GLY A 415 -58.27 25.72 67.65
CA GLY A 415 -57.72 24.67 68.51
C GLY A 415 -57.40 23.49 67.58
N THR A 416 -56.15 23.04 67.52
CA THR A 416 -55.57 21.90 68.27
C THR A 416 -55.96 20.52 67.73
N GLN A 417 -54.92 19.69 67.63
CA GLN A 417 -54.79 18.21 67.74
C GLN A 417 -54.11 17.68 66.46
N SER A 418 -52.77 17.54 66.37
CA SER A 418 -51.90 16.54 67.05
C SER A 418 -52.46 15.12 66.83
N ARG A 419 -51.75 14.10 66.33
CA ARG A 419 -50.50 13.46 66.79
C ARG A 419 -50.40 12.18 65.92
N MET A 420 -49.28 11.68 65.40
CA MET A 420 -48.24 10.82 66.01
C MET A 420 -47.26 10.49 64.86
N LEU A 421 -45.96 10.80 64.90
CA LEU A 421 -44.86 10.21 65.68
C LEU A 421 -44.42 8.79 65.22
N ALA A 422 -43.30 8.79 64.46
CA ALA A 422 -42.13 7.88 64.53
C ALA A 422 -42.34 6.37 64.30
N ALA A 423 -41.38 5.56 63.92
CA ALA A 423 -40.03 5.63 63.35
C ALA A 423 -39.68 4.17 63.01
N THR A 424 -38.65 3.91 62.21
CA THR A 424 -37.56 2.93 62.45
C THR A 424 -36.81 2.70 61.15
N GLY A 425 -35.50 3.00 61.15
CA GLY A 425 -34.58 2.51 60.14
C GLY A 425 -34.06 1.11 60.46
N SER A 426 -33.39 0.47 59.50
CA SER A 426 -32.11 -0.23 59.69
C SER A 426 -31.65 -0.92 58.40
N SER A 427 -30.38 -0.71 58.09
CA SER A 427 -29.40 -1.61 57.43
C SER A 427 -29.83 -3.00 56.94
N SER A 428 -29.44 -3.38 55.72
CA SER A 428 -28.58 -4.55 55.39
C SER A 428 -28.57 -4.86 53.88
N SER A 429 -27.38 -5.05 53.30
CA SER A 429 -27.11 -5.71 52.00
C SER A 429 -26.89 -7.22 52.23
N PRO A 430 -26.55 -8.07 51.22
CA PRO A 430 -27.04 -8.29 49.85
C PRO A 430 -27.39 -9.80 49.59
N ALA A 431 -27.90 -10.14 48.38
CA ALA A 431 -27.63 -11.37 47.59
C ALA A 431 -28.84 -11.72 46.71
N TRP A 432 -28.63 -11.89 45.40
CA TRP A 432 -28.96 -13.11 44.65
C TRP A 432 -28.12 -13.17 43.38
N VAL A 433 -27.43 -14.28 43.26
CA VAL A 433 -26.57 -14.75 42.17
C VAL A 433 -27.45 -15.32 41.07
N LEU A 434 -27.14 -15.07 39.79
CA LEU A 434 -27.56 -15.95 38.70
C LEU A 434 -26.34 -16.37 37.86
N ILE A 435 -26.11 -17.67 37.90
CA ILE A 435 -25.07 -18.44 37.20
C ILE A 435 -25.57 -18.77 35.79
N ALA A 436 -24.76 -18.53 34.76
CA ALA A 436 -24.89 -19.18 33.46
C ALA A 436 -23.63 -20.03 33.23
N ALA A 437 -23.83 -21.35 33.19
CA ALA A 437 -22.79 -22.35 33.16
C ALA A 437 -22.32 -22.69 31.75
N LEU A 438 -21.01 -22.92 31.69
CA LEU A 438 -20.21 -23.50 30.62
C LEU A 438 -20.52 -25.01 30.48
N CYS A 439 -20.63 -25.53 29.25
CA CYS A 439 -20.49 -26.97 28.97
C CYS A 439 -19.53 -27.17 27.79
N LEU A 440 -18.34 -27.72 28.09
CA LEU A 440 -17.46 -28.40 27.14
C LEU A 440 -17.79 -29.90 27.17
N GLY A 441 -17.79 -30.56 26.00
CA GLY A 441 -17.97 -32.00 25.88
C GLY A 441 -17.73 -32.52 24.46
N VAL A 442 -16.50 -32.97 24.24
CA VAL A 442 -15.91 -33.70 23.09
C VAL A 442 -16.75 -34.85 22.50
N GLY A 443 -16.60 -35.11 21.19
CA GLY A 443 -16.99 -36.38 20.58
C GLY A 443 -17.01 -36.42 19.04
N SER A 444 -15.93 -36.92 18.44
CA SER A 444 -15.73 -37.25 17.02
C SER A 444 -16.79 -38.21 16.44
N LEU A 445 -17.22 -38.06 15.18
CA LEU A 445 -17.28 -39.15 14.17
C LEU A 445 -17.79 -38.70 12.78
N MET A 446 -16.97 -38.96 11.76
CA MET A 446 -17.27 -39.41 10.38
C MET A 446 -18.60 -39.00 9.69
N ILE A 447 -18.48 -38.18 8.64
CA ILE A 447 -19.45 -38.14 7.54
C ILE A 447 -19.01 -39.19 6.52
N ALA A 448 -19.66 -40.35 6.55
CA ALA A 448 -19.60 -41.38 5.52
C ALA A 448 -20.91 -41.39 4.72
N ALA A 449 -20.74 -41.56 3.41
CA ALA A 449 -21.76 -41.57 2.38
C ALA A 449 -22.96 -42.49 2.66
N CYS A 450 -24.15 -42.07 2.24
CA CYS A 450 -25.25 -42.99 1.96
C CYS A 450 -25.86 -42.66 0.59
N ASN A 451 -25.28 -43.28 -0.44
CA ASN A 451 -25.85 -43.37 -1.78
C ASN A 451 -26.97 -44.41 -1.75
N ARG A 452 -28.16 -44.04 -2.22
CA ARG A 452 -29.39 -44.83 -2.13
C ARG A 452 -29.46 -45.81 -3.30
N SER A 453 -29.18 -47.08 -3.04
CA SER A 453 -29.41 -48.17 -3.98
C SER A 453 -30.92 -48.51 -4.06
N ARG A 454 -31.48 -48.50 -5.28
CA ARG A 454 -32.72 -49.21 -5.60
C ARG A 454 -32.38 -50.32 -6.58
N SER A 455 -32.54 -51.57 -6.14
CA SER A 455 -32.59 -52.76 -6.99
C SER A 455 -33.82 -53.58 -6.61
N ARG A 456 -34.62 -53.96 -7.62
CA ARG A 456 -35.51 -55.13 -7.78
C ARG A 456 -36.04 -55.02 -9.23
N ARG A 457 -35.53 -55.78 -10.21
CA ARG A 457 -35.78 -57.20 -10.59
C ARG A 457 -37.26 -57.50 -10.90
N PRO A 458 -37.59 -58.41 -11.84
CA PRO A 458 -36.79 -59.49 -12.43
C PRO A 458 -36.02 -59.12 -13.69
#